data_AF-A0A6L6U675-F1
#
_entry.id   AF-A0A6L6U675-F1
#
_cell.length_a   1.000
_cell.length_b   1.000
_cell.length_c   1.000
_cell.angle_alpha   90.00
_cell.angle_beta   90.00
_cell.angle_gamma   90.00
#
_symmetry.space_group_name_H-M   'P 1'
#
loop_
_entity.id
_entity.type
_entity.pdbx_description
1 polymer ?
#
loop_
_entity_poly.entity_id
_entity_poly.type
_entity_poly.pdbx_seq_one_letter_code
_entity_poly.pdbx_strand_id
1 'polypeptide(L)'
;MKIKLLLSTIAIFLCMSASYASFPVKRATVNNIENSVSTDISEDEIAEAIPAASSGKDKWVAAALWFVLGGFAAHRWYIGSPWYWNVLYIITFGFFIVGHIIDIVQILTDSYPGL
;
A
#
# COMPACT_ATOMS: atom_id res chain seq x y z
N MET A 1 8.01 -0.06 -33.51
CA MET A 1 8.15 -0.91 -32.31
C MET A 1 7.35 -0.41 -31.10
N LYS A 2 7.11 0.91 -30.97
CA LYS A 2 6.42 1.53 -29.81
C LYS A 2 4.94 1.12 -29.63
N ILE A 3 4.17 1.00 -30.72
CA ILE A 3 2.73 0.63 -30.64
C ILE A 3 2.52 -0.81 -30.13
N LYS A 4 3.46 -1.72 -30.44
CA LYS A 4 3.41 -3.13 -30.00
C LYS A 4 3.66 -3.23 -28.49
N LEU A 5 4.54 -2.38 -27.96
CA LEU A 5 4.81 -2.28 -26.53
C LEU A 5 3.54 -1.81 -25.78
N LEU A 6 2.90 -0.74 -26.28
CA LEU A 6 1.68 -0.18 -25.71
C LEU A 6 0.49 -1.17 -25.76
N LEU A 7 0.38 -1.96 -26.83
CA LEU A 7 -0.67 -2.96 -26.98
C LEU A 7 -0.45 -4.18 -26.05
N SER A 8 0.79 -4.51 -25.72
CA SER A 8 1.09 -5.57 -24.75
C SER A 8 0.69 -5.16 -23.33
N THR A 9 1.00 -3.92 -22.93
CA THR A 9 0.67 -3.41 -21.60
C THR A 9 -0.84 -3.27 -21.38
N ILE A 10 -1.60 -2.89 -22.41
CA ILE A 10 -3.06 -2.78 -22.31
C ILE A 10 -3.72 -4.17 -22.19
N ALA A 11 -3.16 -5.19 -22.87
CA ALA A 11 -3.67 -6.56 -22.80
C ALA A 11 -3.48 -7.17 -21.41
N ILE A 12 -2.34 -6.92 -20.76
CA ILE A 12 -2.06 -7.37 -19.39
C ILE A 12 -3.03 -6.74 -18.38
N PHE A 13 -3.35 -5.45 -18.55
CA PHE A 13 -4.29 -4.76 -17.67
C PHE A 13 -5.74 -5.29 -17.82
N LEU A 14 -6.14 -5.70 -19.04
CA LEU A 14 -7.46 -6.28 -19.29
C LEU A 14 -7.66 -7.67 -18.65
N CYS A 15 -6.58 -8.41 -18.40
CA CYS A 15 -6.66 -9.76 -17.81
C CYS A 15 -6.75 -9.74 -16.27
N MET A 16 -6.56 -8.59 -15.62
CA MET A 16 -6.58 -8.47 -14.17
C MET A 16 -8.03 -8.55 -13.67
N SER A 17 -8.47 -9.75 -13.27
CA SER A 17 -9.78 -9.95 -12.64
C SER A 17 -9.75 -9.41 -11.20
N ALA A 18 -10.73 -8.61 -10.82
CA ALA A 18 -10.87 -8.11 -9.45
C ALA A 18 -11.14 -9.29 -8.49
N SER A 19 -10.17 -9.62 -7.65
CA SER A 19 -10.34 -10.62 -6.59
C SER A 19 -11.06 -9.96 -5.42
N TYR A 20 -12.32 -10.34 -5.18
CA TYR A 20 -13.12 -9.88 -4.06
C TYR A 20 -12.95 -10.84 -2.89
N ALA A 21 -12.42 -10.35 -1.77
CA ALA A 21 -12.42 -11.10 -0.51
C ALA A 21 -13.78 -10.95 0.17
N SER A 22 -14.58 -12.01 0.19
CA SER A 22 -15.83 -12.06 0.96
C SER A 22 -15.61 -12.84 2.24
N PHE A 23 -15.40 -12.12 3.35
CA PHE A 23 -15.37 -12.72 4.68
C PHE A 23 -16.77 -12.65 5.30
N PRO A 24 -17.30 -13.75 5.85
CA PRO A 24 -18.61 -13.75 6.47
C PRO A 24 -18.62 -12.90 7.75
N VAL A 25 -19.30 -11.75 7.72
CA VAL A 25 -19.51 -10.90 8.90
C VAL A 25 -20.75 -11.37 9.65
N LYS A 26 -20.56 -11.91 10.86
CA LYS A 26 -21.66 -12.11 11.82
C LYS A 26 -22.06 -10.74 12.37
N ARG A 27 -23.28 -10.29 12.08
CA ARG A 27 -23.84 -9.08 12.72
C ARG A 27 -24.28 -9.44 14.14
N ALA A 28 -23.64 -8.84 15.14
CA ALA A 28 -24.22 -8.80 16.47
C ALA A 28 -25.41 -7.82 16.45
N THR A 29 -26.53 -8.21 17.04
CA THR A 29 -27.72 -7.37 17.20
C THR A 29 -27.35 -6.17 18.08
N VAL A 30 -27.29 -4.98 17.48
CA VAL A 30 -27.07 -3.71 18.20
C VAL A 30 -28.41 -3.23 18.76
N ASN A 31 -28.54 -3.20 20.08
CA ASN A 31 -29.61 -2.45 20.74
C ASN A 31 -29.31 -0.96 20.55
N ASN A 32 -30.25 -0.22 19.95
CA ASN A 32 -30.14 1.19 19.65
C ASN A 32 -30.09 2.02 20.95
N ILE A 33 -28.93 2.54 21.32
CA ILE A 33 -28.80 3.65 22.28
C ILE A 33 -28.43 4.87 21.45
N GLU A 34 -29.40 5.76 21.29
CA GLU A 34 -29.23 7.06 20.64
C GLU A 34 -28.25 7.90 21.47
N ASN A 35 -27.02 8.03 20.98
CA ASN A 35 -26.09 9.05 21.45
C ASN A 35 -25.74 9.92 20.26
N SER A 36 -26.36 11.09 20.18
CA SER A 36 -25.99 12.14 19.23
C SER A 36 -24.62 12.68 19.62
N VAL A 37 -23.58 12.23 18.93
CA VAL A 37 -22.23 12.79 19.03
C VAL A 37 -21.96 13.59 17.78
N SER A 38 -21.79 14.90 17.96
CA SER A 38 -21.21 15.80 16.96
C SER A 38 -19.77 15.37 16.68
N THR A 39 -19.48 14.91 15.48
CA THR A 39 -18.11 14.55 15.08
C THR A 39 -17.44 15.78 14.45
N ASP A 40 -16.71 16.54 15.26
CA ASP A 40 -15.58 17.32 14.77
C ASP A 40 -14.51 16.31 14.36
N ILE A 41 -14.30 16.14 13.06
CA ILE A 41 -13.37 15.15 12.49
C ILE A 41 -11.95 15.68 12.67
N SER A 42 -11.30 15.30 13.76
CA SER A 42 -9.85 15.38 13.92
C SER A 42 -9.18 14.24 13.15
N GLU A 43 -8.13 14.58 12.39
CA GLU A 43 -7.39 13.73 11.45
C GLU A 43 -6.81 12.43 12.06
N ASP A 44 -6.79 12.32 13.39
CA ASP A 44 -6.28 11.18 14.14
C ASP A 44 -7.19 9.94 14.10
N GLU A 45 -8.49 10.09 13.83
CA GLU A 45 -9.46 8.98 13.87
C GLU A 45 -9.50 8.15 12.57
N ILE A 46 -8.96 8.68 11.47
CA ILE A 46 -8.96 8.00 10.16
C ILE A 46 -7.82 6.96 10.08
N ALA A 47 -6.84 7.03 10.99
CA ALA A 47 -5.72 6.09 11.07
C ALA A 47 -6.10 4.76 11.77
N GLU A 48 -7.13 4.75 12.61
CA GLU A 48 -7.58 3.55 13.33
C GLU A 48 -8.53 2.65 12.52
N ALA A 49 -9.09 3.16 11.42
CA ALA A 49 -10.00 2.41 10.54
C ALA A 49 -9.29 1.45 9.56
N ILE A 50 -7.95 1.39 9.57
CA ILE A 50 -7.16 0.45 8.75
C ILE A 50 -6.46 -0.54 9.69
N PRO A 51 -6.87 -1.83 9.71
CA PRO A 51 -6.40 -2.83 10.68
C PRO A 51 -4.93 -3.29 10.49
N ALA A 52 -4.07 -2.45 9.92
CA ALA A 52 -2.72 -2.81 9.49
C ALA A 52 -1.59 -2.18 10.32
N ALA A 53 -1.90 -1.45 11.40
CA ALA A 53 -0.91 -0.75 12.20
C ALA A 53 -0.83 -1.30 13.63
N SER A 54 -0.13 -2.42 13.86
CA SER A 54 0.54 -2.65 15.17
C SER A 54 1.48 -3.86 15.27
N SER A 55 1.64 -4.73 14.26
CA SER A 55 2.76 -5.68 14.26
C SER A 55 3.92 -5.13 13.46
N GLY A 56 5.16 -5.39 13.89
CA GLY A 56 6.35 -5.18 13.05
C GLY A 56 6.13 -5.82 11.68
N LYS A 57 6.65 -5.20 10.63
CA LYS A 57 6.36 -5.59 9.25
C LYS A 57 7.45 -6.48 8.73
N ASP A 58 7.08 -7.54 8.02
CA ASP A 58 8.04 -8.54 7.58
C ASP A 58 8.88 -8.02 6.41
N LYS A 59 10.21 -8.02 6.59
CA LYS A 59 11.16 -7.65 5.51
C LYS A 59 10.97 -8.44 4.22
N TRP A 60 10.62 -9.72 4.33
CA TRP A 60 10.41 -10.59 3.18
C TRP A 60 9.15 -10.20 2.40
N VAL A 61 8.10 -9.75 3.10
CA VAL A 61 6.89 -9.23 2.48
C VAL A 61 7.20 -7.90 1.79
N ALA A 62 7.96 -7.02 2.42
CA ALA A 62 8.41 -5.78 1.79
C ALA A 62 9.26 -6.02 0.53
N ALA A 63 10.18 -6.98 0.56
CA ALA A 63 11.01 -7.36 -0.59
C ALA A 63 10.18 -7.96 -1.74
N ALA A 64 9.17 -8.78 -1.43
CA ALA A 64 8.25 -9.32 -2.42
C ALA A 64 7.40 -8.22 -3.08
N LEU A 65 6.89 -7.28 -2.28
CA LEU A 65 6.14 -6.11 -2.78
C LEU A 65 7.02 -5.19 -3.64
N TRP A 66 8.29 -5.02 -3.28
CA TRP A 66 9.25 -4.28 -4.09
C TRP A 66 9.50 -4.96 -5.45
N PHE A 67 9.60 -6.29 -5.50
CA PHE A 67 9.83 -7.02 -6.76
C PHE A 67 8.62 -6.98 -7.70
N VAL A 68 7.42 -7.19 -7.18
CA VAL A 68 6.19 -7.27 -8.01
C VAL A 68 5.66 -5.87 -8.35
N LEU A 69 5.69 -4.96 -7.39
CA LEU A 69 4.97 -3.67 -7.44
C LEU A 69 5.85 -2.47 -7.04
N GLY A 70 7.18 -2.61 -7.12
CA GLY A 70 8.11 -1.57 -6.68
C GLY A 70 7.96 -0.25 -7.41
N GLY A 71 7.55 -0.25 -8.69
CA GLY A 71 7.25 0.98 -9.44
C GLY A 71 6.09 1.80 -8.86
N PHE A 72 5.20 1.16 -8.10
CA PHE A 72 4.06 1.79 -7.42
C PHE A 72 4.36 2.15 -5.96
N ALA A 73 5.63 2.06 -5.52
CA ALA A 73 6.05 2.26 -4.13
C ALA A 73 5.35 1.33 -3.12
N ALA A 74 4.82 0.17 -3.53
CA ALA A 74 4.01 -0.68 -2.66
C ALA A 74 4.74 -1.14 -1.39
N HIS A 75 6.06 -1.37 -1.47
CA HIS A 75 6.90 -1.65 -0.31
C HIS A 75 6.88 -0.51 0.72
N ARG A 76 6.88 0.75 0.27
CA ARG A 76 6.81 1.92 1.16
C ARG A 76 5.42 2.09 1.79
N TRP A 77 4.37 1.75 1.04
CA TRP A 77 2.99 1.72 1.55
C TRP A 77 2.81 0.64 2.61
N TYR A 78 3.37 -0.55 2.39
CA TYR A 78 3.38 -1.61 3.40
C TYR A 78 4.09 -1.14 4.66
N ILE A 79 5.27 -0.53 4.51
CA ILE A 79 6.08 -0.03 5.63
C ILE A 79 5.50 1.23 6.30
N GLY A 80 4.38 1.77 5.81
CA GLY A 80 3.73 2.93 6.43
C GLY A 80 4.54 4.22 6.29
N SER A 81 5.33 4.34 5.22
CA SER A 81 6.03 5.58 4.90
C SER A 81 5.02 6.69 4.57
N PRO A 82 5.30 7.97 4.88
CA PRO A 82 4.34 9.04 4.68
C PRO A 82 3.84 9.13 3.24
N TRP A 83 2.53 9.34 3.07
CA TRP A 83 1.86 9.27 1.76
C TRP A 83 2.48 10.21 0.71
N TYR A 84 2.91 11.41 1.10
CA TYR A 84 3.53 12.39 0.21
C TYR A 84 4.86 11.90 -0.39
N TRP A 85 5.64 11.11 0.37
CA TRP A 85 6.88 10.51 -0.14
C TRP A 85 6.63 9.39 -1.14
N ASN A 86 5.53 8.65 -0.99
CA ASN A 86 5.14 7.58 -1.91
C ASN A 86 4.64 8.18 -3.24
N VAL A 87 3.84 9.25 -3.18
CA VAL A 87 3.35 9.96 -4.36
C VAL A 87 4.50 10.60 -5.14
N LEU A 88 5.45 11.25 -4.46
CA LEU A 88 6.64 11.81 -5.09
C LEU A 88 7.49 10.72 -5.76
N TYR A 89 7.64 9.56 -5.12
CA TYR A 89 8.34 8.41 -5.69
C TYR A 89 7.69 7.92 -6.99
N ILE A 90 6.36 7.81 -7.02
CA ILE A 90 5.63 7.36 -8.22
C ILE A 90 5.74 8.37 -9.37
N ILE A 91 5.55 9.67 -9.09
CA ILE A 91 5.65 10.74 -10.09
C ILE A 91 7.06 10.79 -10.71
N THR A 92 8.07 10.46 -9.91
CA THR A 92 9.47 10.46 -10.33
C THR A 92 9.94 9.11 -10.89
N PHE A 93 9.03 8.13 -11.05
CA PHE A 93 9.36 6.76 -11.48
C PHE A 93 10.46 6.11 -10.62
N GLY A 94 10.38 6.26 -9.30
CA GLY A 94 11.40 5.78 -8.36
C GLY A 94 12.74 6.53 -8.45
N PHE A 95 12.76 7.67 -9.14
CA PHE A 95 13.88 8.56 -9.45
C PHE A 95 15.03 7.94 -10.27
N PHE A 96 14.70 7.26 -11.38
CA PHE A 96 15.68 6.77 -12.38
C PHE A 96 16.49 5.54 -11.92
N ILE A 97 15.81 4.51 -11.38
CA ILE A 97 16.37 3.20 -10.94
C ILE A 97 17.22 3.28 -9.65
N VAL A 98 17.88 4.40 -9.36
CA VAL A 98 18.70 4.55 -8.16
C VAL A 98 17.88 4.40 -6.88
N GLY A 99 16.67 4.97 -6.81
CA GLY A 99 15.78 4.81 -5.66
C GLY A 99 15.34 3.35 -5.45
N HIS A 100 15.15 2.57 -6.53
CA HIS A 100 14.87 1.14 -6.44
C HIS A 100 16.02 0.37 -5.79
N ILE A 101 17.27 0.67 -6.17
CA ILE A 101 18.46 -0.01 -5.63
C ILE A 101 18.65 0.33 -4.15
N ILE A 102 18.45 1.59 -3.76
CA ILE A 102 18.57 2.02 -2.37
C ILE A 102 17.53 1.33 -1.49
N ASP A 103 16.28 1.25 -1.97
CA ASP A 103 15.19 0.63 -1.20
C ASP A 103 15.46 -0.86 -0.95
N ILE A 104 15.93 -1.64 -1.94
CA ILE A 104 16.19 -3.07 -1.73
C ILE A 104 17.35 -3.32 -0.76
N VAL A 105 18.41 -2.50 -0.79
CA VAL A 105 19.53 -2.60 0.16
C VAL A 105 19.04 -2.33 1.58
N GLN A 106 18.21 -1.31 1.78
CA GLN A 106 17.68 -0.96 3.08
C GLN A 106 16.72 -2.03 3.63
N ILE A 107 15.88 -2.63 2.76
CA ILE A 107 14.99 -3.73 3.14
C ILE A 107 15.78 -4.98 3.56
N LEU A 108 16.84 -5.32 2.83
CA LEU A 108 17.67 -6.50 3.13
C LEU A 108 18.55 -6.32 4.37
N THR A 109 18.91 -5.07 4.70
CA THR A 109 19.77 -4.74 5.86
C THR A 109 18.94 -4.48 7.13
N ASP A 110 17.62 -4.71 7.10
CA ASP A 110 16.68 -4.37 8.19
C ASP A 110 16.86 -2.91 8.69
N SER A 111 17.34 -2.03 7.82
CA SER A 111 17.68 -0.63 8.14
C SER A 111 16.64 0.35 7.61
N TYR A 112 15.60 -0.16 6.95
CA TYR A 112 14.52 0.66 6.40
C TYR A 112 13.64 1.17 7.55
N PRO A 113 13.33 2.47 7.60
CA PRO A 113 12.50 3.03 8.67
C PRO A 113 11.09 2.42 8.66
N GLY A 114 10.80 1.59 9.67
CA GLY A 114 9.51 0.94 9.87
C GLY A 114 9.48 -0.59 9.66
N LEU A 115 10.61 -1.22 9.29
CA LEU A 115 10.80 -2.66 9.40
C LEU A 115 11.24 -3.08 10.81
#